data_AF-A0A2U2DH74-F1
#
_entry.id   AF-A0A2U2DH74-F1
#
_cell.length_a   1.000
_cell.length_b   1.000
_cell.length_c   1.000
_cell.angle_alpha   90.00
_cell.angle_beta   90.00
_cell.angle_gamma   90.00
#
_symmetry.space_group_name_H-M   'P 1'
#
loop_
_entity.id
_entity.type
_entity.pdbx_description
1 polymer ?
#
loop_
_entity_poly.entity_id
_entity_poly.type
_entity_poly.pdbx_seq_one_letter_code
_entity_poly.pdbx_strand_id
1 'polypeptide(L)'
;MRPVTDMQRLPSSPLIRLAALVFAWLLLSFGMAQAEKRVALVIGNSNYNQVARLPNPANDSRAMADALARLDFTVTLQQDLGKSAMEQTLADFSDAVRDADLAVVYYAGHGMEMNGKNYLIPTDARLKSDNRVQFETVSLDHVMLAIEGAKALKLVLLDACRDNPFANSMKPTKATRSISRGLAKVETNPGVLVSYAAAAGTTALDGDGKHSPYTEALLAHIEQPGLELSLLFRKVADAVQAKTDGRQTPFEYGRLPGVSIYLKEPVAVVEKPAVAPVTIINDPCRDAAQHWAAIENQNNSALFEDHLRQFGSCAFAAIAQARLDTLRQPKTEPVAETQTQKPVDTQQIEIAALDPKVDVPTISTPDNDTANAAVADEKPTQDKPAEDMVALTRGLQEELRRVGCAFGKADGIWGPQSQKALERFGRETKKSIDTGTPSQESLDLLKSTTGKVCAPVCSVREELRDGVCVAKTCAAGQVLSKKGQCVETKSKPTQTTKRRVVREDAEVSQARRRPVVVEEEVRPVRRHRETPSFNGSRDNCMTAFMCDN
;
A
#
# COMPACT_ATOMS: atom_id res chain seq x y z
N MET A 1 -30.85 -37.79 -71.92
CA MET A 1 -30.31 -36.86 -70.91
C MET A 1 -31.27 -35.70 -70.72
N ARG A 2 -31.83 -35.52 -69.51
CA ARG A 2 -32.37 -34.25 -68.99
C ARG A 2 -32.12 -34.27 -67.46
N PRO A 3 -31.59 -33.21 -66.83
CA PRO A 3 -31.30 -33.21 -65.40
C PRO A 3 -32.57 -32.98 -64.56
N VAL A 4 -32.54 -33.42 -63.31
CA VAL A 4 -33.55 -33.11 -62.29
C VAL A 4 -33.07 -31.89 -61.49
N THR A 5 -33.86 -30.82 -61.48
CA THR A 5 -33.72 -29.68 -60.57
C THR A 5 -35.07 -28.96 -60.39
N ASP A 6 -36.05 -29.62 -59.76
CA ASP A 6 -37.18 -28.90 -59.15
C ASP A 6 -36.70 -28.24 -57.86
N MET A 7 -36.23 -27.00 -57.97
CA MET A 7 -35.79 -26.21 -56.82
C MET A 7 -36.92 -25.29 -56.37
N GLN A 8 -37.84 -25.87 -55.59
CA GLN A 8 -39.07 -25.22 -55.14
C GLN A 8 -38.78 -23.90 -54.41
N ARG A 9 -39.28 -22.80 -54.99
CA ARG A 9 -39.17 -21.46 -54.39
C ARG A 9 -40.15 -21.35 -53.22
N LEU A 10 -39.66 -21.54 -52.00
CA LEU A 10 -40.43 -21.24 -50.78
C LEU A 10 -40.93 -19.78 -50.82
N PRO A 11 -42.23 -19.53 -50.55
CA PRO A 11 -42.79 -18.18 -50.59
C PRO A 11 -42.26 -17.36 -49.40
N SER A 12 -41.27 -16.49 -49.65
CA SER A 12 -40.71 -15.62 -48.61
C SER A 12 -41.75 -14.59 -48.16
N SER A 13 -42.47 -14.89 -47.07
CA SER A 13 -43.44 -13.95 -46.51
C SER A 13 -42.75 -12.66 -46.03
N PRO A 14 -43.43 -11.50 -46.06
CA PRO A 14 -42.83 -10.24 -45.61
C PRO A 14 -42.42 -10.29 -44.13
N LEU A 15 -43.13 -11.08 -43.31
CA LEU A 15 -42.80 -11.32 -41.90
C LEU A 15 -41.45 -12.02 -41.72
N ILE A 16 -41.11 -13.02 -42.55
CA ILE A 16 -39.80 -13.68 -42.50
C ILE A 16 -38.68 -12.71 -42.89
N ARG A 17 -38.92 -11.85 -43.89
CA ARG A 17 -37.94 -10.80 -44.28
C ARG A 17 -37.76 -9.76 -43.18
N LEU A 18 -38.84 -9.34 -42.52
CA LEU A 18 -38.77 -8.39 -41.40
C LEU A 18 -38.03 -8.99 -40.20
N ALA A 19 -38.34 -10.24 -39.83
CA ALA A 19 -37.65 -10.95 -38.76
C ALA A 19 -36.15 -11.13 -39.05
N ALA A 20 -35.77 -11.47 -40.29
CA ALA A 20 -34.37 -11.57 -40.71
C ALA A 20 -33.64 -10.21 -40.64
N LEU A 21 -34.29 -9.11 -41.01
CA LEU A 21 -33.73 -7.76 -40.90
C LEU A 21 -33.57 -7.31 -39.44
N VAL A 22 -34.55 -7.57 -38.58
CA VAL A 22 -34.45 -7.30 -37.13
C VAL A 22 -33.34 -8.14 -36.50
N PHE A 23 -33.22 -9.42 -36.86
CA PHE A 23 -32.16 -10.30 -36.36
C PHE A 23 -30.77 -9.85 -36.84
N ALA A 24 -30.62 -9.47 -38.11
CA ALA A 24 -29.37 -8.89 -38.63
C ALA A 24 -29.02 -7.56 -37.94
N TRP A 25 -30.01 -6.72 -37.64
CA TRP A 25 -29.81 -5.46 -36.91
C TRP A 25 -29.42 -5.69 -35.45
N LEU A 26 -29.99 -6.71 -34.77
CA LEU A 26 -29.51 -7.14 -33.46
C LEU A 26 -28.06 -7.64 -33.51
N LEU A 27 -27.71 -8.49 -34.50
CA LEU A 27 -26.33 -8.97 -34.67
C LEU A 27 -25.33 -7.84 -34.94
N LEU A 28 -25.74 -6.81 -35.68
CA LEU A 28 -24.93 -5.59 -35.89
C LEU A 28 -24.92 -4.66 -34.65
N SER A 29 -25.85 -4.82 -33.72
CA SER A 29 -25.89 -4.06 -32.45
C SER A 29 -24.99 -4.68 -31.38
N PHE A 30 -24.61 -5.96 -31.51
CA PHE A 30 -23.49 -6.55 -30.76
C PHE A 30 -22.14 -6.07 -31.33
N GLY A 31 -21.84 -4.79 -31.09
CA GLY A 31 -20.51 -4.25 -31.36
C GLY A 31 -19.46 -5.06 -30.60
N MET A 32 -18.37 -5.44 -31.30
CA MET A 32 -17.25 -6.12 -30.65
C MET A 32 -16.60 -5.18 -29.63
N ALA A 33 -16.90 -5.39 -28.35
CA ALA A 33 -16.08 -4.88 -27.27
C ALA A 33 -14.65 -5.43 -27.48
N GLN A 34 -13.73 -4.56 -27.91
CA GLN A 34 -12.32 -4.89 -27.96
C GLN A 34 -11.88 -5.16 -26.53
N ALA A 35 -11.44 -6.38 -26.24
CA ALA A 35 -10.90 -6.72 -24.93
C ALA A 35 -9.60 -5.92 -24.73
N GLU A 36 -9.57 -5.12 -23.67
CA GLU A 36 -8.46 -4.22 -23.32
C GLU A 36 -7.14 -5.01 -23.21
N LYS A 37 -6.13 -4.65 -24.00
CA LYS A 37 -4.86 -5.39 -24.01
C LYS A 37 -4.03 -5.00 -22.79
N ARG A 38 -4.14 -5.83 -21.74
CA ARG A 38 -3.44 -5.71 -20.46
C ARG A 38 -2.19 -6.59 -20.45
N VAL A 39 -1.01 -6.01 -20.20
CA VAL A 39 0.27 -6.74 -20.12
C VAL A 39 1.05 -6.36 -18.86
N ALA A 40 1.71 -7.34 -18.23
CA ALA A 40 2.47 -7.13 -17.00
C ALA A 40 3.82 -7.85 -17.02
N LEU A 41 4.87 -7.16 -16.56
CA LEU A 41 6.17 -7.74 -16.25
C LEU A 41 6.37 -7.69 -14.74
N VAL A 42 6.68 -8.85 -14.14
CA VAL A 42 6.79 -9.00 -12.69
C VAL A 42 8.15 -9.63 -12.37
N ILE A 43 9.04 -8.86 -11.73
CA ILE A 43 10.42 -9.27 -11.42
C ILE A 43 10.59 -9.36 -9.90
N GLY A 44 11.15 -10.47 -9.41
CA GLY A 44 11.51 -10.64 -7.99
C GLY A 44 12.94 -11.13 -7.80
N ASN A 45 13.84 -10.25 -7.36
CA ASN A 45 15.24 -10.58 -7.10
C ASN A 45 15.48 -10.81 -5.60
N SER A 46 15.83 -12.04 -5.23
CA SER A 46 16.06 -12.51 -3.87
C SER A 46 17.50 -12.98 -3.64
N ASN A 47 18.00 -13.84 -4.53
CA ASN A 47 19.24 -14.60 -4.37
C ASN A 47 20.44 -13.87 -4.98
N TYR A 48 20.85 -12.78 -4.32
CA TYR A 48 22.02 -11.98 -4.72
C TYR A 48 23.34 -12.72 -4.50
N ASN A 49 24.25 -12.65 -5.50
CA ASN A 49 25.55 -13.33 -5.47
C ASN A 49 26.60 -12.67 -4.55
N GLN A 50 26.38 -11.43 -4.12
CA GLN A 50 27.42 -10.59 -3.47
C GLN A 50 26.95 -9.85 -2.21
N VAL A 51 25.64 -9.85 -1.91
CA VAL A 51 25.04 -9.25 -0.70
C VAL A 51 24.07 -10.25 -0.07
N ALA A 52 23.50 -9.92 1.10
CA ALA A 52 22.56 -10.80 1.78
C ALA A 52 21.32 -11.10 0.92
N ARG A 53 20.84 -12.34 0.96
CA ARG A 53 19.58 -12.74 0.33
C ARG A 53 18.40 -11.96 0.93
N LEU A 54 17.54 -11.43 0.09
CA LEU A 54 16.19 -10.98 0.49
C LEU A 54 15.24 -12.19 0.53
N PRO A 55 14.44 -12.39 1.60
CA PRO A 55 13.54 -13.54 1.69
C PRO A 55 12.24 -13.38 0.89
N ASN A 56 11.67 -12.18 0.85
CA ASN A 56 10.29 -11.95 0.40
C ASN A 56 10.09 -11.63 -1.10
N PRO A 57 11.02 -10.99 -1.86
CA PRO A 57 10.79 -10.64 -3.28
C PRO A 57 10.35 -11.79 -4.18
N ALA A 58 10.79 -13.03 -3.92
CA ALA A 58 10.33 -14.21 -4.66
C ALA A 58 8.89 -14.64 -4.30
N ASN A 59 8.42 -14.41 -3.08
CA ASN A 59 7.02 -14.62 -2.68
C ASN A 59 6.13 -13.50 -3.23
N ASP A 60 6.62 -12.27 -3.15
CA ASP A 60 5.94 -11.05 -3.52
C ASP A 60 5.65 -11.00 -5.03
N SER A 61 6.68 -11.22 -5.86
CA SER A 61 6.53 -11.34 -7.31
C SER A 61 5.60 -12.48 -7.75
N ARG A 62 5.60 -13.65 -7.07
CA ARG A 62 4.62 -14.72 -7.35
C ARG A 62 3.19 -14.25 -7.05
N ALA A 63 2.93 -13.76 -5.85
CA ALA A 63 1.58 -13.33 -5.46
C ALA A 63 1.07 -12.15 -6.30
N MET A 64 1.95 -11.23 -6.69
CA MET A 64 1.62 -10.13 -7.60
C MET A 64 1.31 -10.62 -9.02
N ALA A 65 2.08 -11.58 -9.54
CA ALA A 65 1.78 -12.19 -10.83
C ALA A 65 0.43 -12.93 -10.81
N ASP A 66 0.16 -13.70 -9.75
CA ASP A 66 -1.13 -14.37 -9.55
C ASP A 66 -2.30 -13.38 -9.48
N ALA A 67 -2.11 -12.22 -8.83
CA ALA A 67 -3.13 -11.18 -8.71
C ALA A 67 -3.38 -10.42 -10.03
N LEU A 68 -2.32 -10.06 -10.76
CA LEU A 68 -2.45 -9.41 -12.07
C LEU A 68 -3.06 -10.36 -13.11
N ALA A 69 -2.77 -11.67 -13.05
CA ALA A 69 -3.44 -12.66 -13.89
C ALA A 69 -4.95 -12.80 -13.60
N ARG A 70 -5.40 -12.51 -12.36
CA ARG A 70 -6.84 -12.40 -11.99
C ARG A 70 -7.48 -11.05 -12.36
N LEU A 71 -6.71 -10.16 -13.00
CA LEU A 71 -7.13 -8.86 -13.52
C LEU A 71 -6.95 -8.77 -15.05
N ASP A 72 -6.95 -9.94 -15.69
CA ASP A 72 -6.84 -10.18 -17.13
C ASP A 72 -5.55 -9.68 -17.78
N PHE A 73 -4.48 -9.47 -17.00
CA PHE A 73 -3.15 -9.17 -17.54
C PHE A 73 -2.49 -10.44 -18.10
N THR A 74 -1.88 -10.32 -19.28
CA THR A 74 -0.86 -11.27 -19.75
C THR A 74 0.43 -11.03 -18.96
N VAL A 75 0.78 -11.95 -18.04
CA VAL A 75 1.87 -11.76 -17.08
C VAL A 75 3.14 -12.53 -17.46
N THR A 76 4.25 -11.80 -17.61
CA THR A 76 5.62 -12.33 -17.64
C THR A 76 6.22 -12.26 -16.23
N LEU A 77 6.26 -13.39 -15.52
CA LEU A 77 6.95 -13.51 -14.23
C LEU A 77 8.41 -13.95 -14.44
N GLN A 78 9.35 -13.23 -13.83
CA GLN A 78 10.77 -13.56 -13.80
C GLN A 78 11.34 -13.43 -12.37
N GLN A 79 12.31 -14.27 -12.02
CA GLN A 79 12.91 -14.27 -10.68
C GLN A 79 14.44 -14.38 -10.74
N ASP A 80 15.12 -13.73 -9.79
CA ASP A 80 16.57 -13.77 -9.60
C ASP A 80 17.43 -13.39 -10.82
N LEU A 81 16.96 -12.45 -11.65
CA LEU A 81 17.62 -12.06 -12.89
C LEU A 81 18.98 -11.37 -12.67
N GLY A 82 20.00 -11.87 -13.37
CA GLY A 82 21.26 -11.16 -13.63
C GLY A 82 21.12 -10.14 -14.77
N LYS A 83 22.07 -9.20 -14.89
CA LYS A 83 21.91 -7.96 -15.68
C LYS A 83 21.45 -8.21 -17.12
N SER A 84 22.16 -9.07 -17.85
CA SER A 84 21.85 -9.33 -19.27
C SER A 84 20.47 -9.96 -19.49
N ALA A 85 20.00 -10.77 -18.55
CA ALA A 85 18.67 -11.37 -18.62
C ALA A 85 17.58 -10.34 -18.27
N MET A 86 17.86 -9.42 -17.34
CA MET A 86 16.96 -8.31 -16.99
C MET A 86 16.83 -7.30 -18.13
N GLU A 87 17.91 -6.99 -18.85
CA GLU A 87 17.87 -6.12 -20.03
C GLU A 87 17.14 -6.78 -21.21
N GLN A 88 17.37 -8.08 -21.47
CA GLN A 88 16.61 -8.82 -22.48
C GLN A 88 15.12 -8.88 -22.14
N THR A 89 14.77 -9.18 -20.88
CA THR A 89 13.38 -9.22 -20.41
C THR A 89 12.65 -7.89 -20.62
N LEU A 90 13.33 -6.75 -20.47
CA LEU A 90 12.76 -5.43 -20.74
C LEU A 90 12.60 -5.15 -22.24
N ALA A 91 13.51 -5.64 -23.09
CA ALA A 91 13.36 -5.56 -24.54
C ALA A 91 12.16 -6.41 -25.03
N ASP A 92 12.09 -7.67 -24.61
CA ASP A 92 11.00 -8.60 -24.93
C ASP A 92 9.64 -8.06 -24.46
N PHE A 93 9.60 -7.44 -23.27
CA PHE A 93 8.40 -6.80 -22.74
C PHE A 93 8.02 -5.52 -23.51
N SER A 94 9.00 -4.73 -23.97
CA SER A 94 8.75 -3.55 -24.80
C SER A 94 8.02 -3.92 -26.10
N ASP A 95 8.43 -5.01 -26.76
CA ASP A 95 7.70 -5.52 -27.93
C ASP A 95 6.31 -6.06 -27.59
N ALA A 96 6.14 -6.72 -26.43
CA ALA A 96 4.81 -7.15 -25.95
C ALA A 96 3.87 -5.97 -25.59
N VAL A 97 4.43 -4.86 -25.11
CA VAL A 97 3.75 -3.60 -24.76
C VAL A 97 3.24 -2.85 -25.99
N ARG A 98 3.79 -3.09 -27.18
CA ARG A 98 3.29 -2.46 -28.42
C ARG A 98 1.81 -2.76 -28.58
N ASP A 99 1.02 -1.71 -28.79
CA ASP A 99 -0.44 -1.75 -28.84
C ASP A 99 -1.20 -2.16 -27.57
N ALA A 100 -0.53 -2.36 -26.43
CA ALA A 100 -1.20 -2.56 -25.14
C ALA A 100 -1.90 -1.28 -24.67
N ASP A 101 -3.04 -1.42 -24.01
CA ASP A 101 -3.75 -0.31 -23.39
C ASP A 101 -3.17 -0.02 -22.00
N LEU A 102 -2.92 -1.10 -21.24
CA LEU A 102 -2.41 -1.12 -19.88
C LEU A 102 -1.09 -1.90 -19.82
N ALA A 103 -0.03 -1.23 -19.38
CA ALA A 103 1.27 -1.85 -19.10
C ALA A 103 1.64 -1.68 -17.62
N VAL A 104 1.91 -2.80 -16.94
CA VAL A 104 2.40 -2.82 -15.55
C VAL A 104 3.82 -3.38 -15.51
N VAL A 105 4.73 -2.71 -14.81
CA VAL A 105 5.97 -3.33 -14.33
C VAL A 105 5.95 -3.36 -12.81
N TYR A 106 6.09 -4.54 -12.24
CA TYR A 106 6.37 -4.72 -10.82
C TYR A 106 7.80 -5.20 -10.62
N TYR A 107 8.53 -4.58 -9.69
CA TYR A 107 9.86 -5.04 -9.27
C TYR A 107 9.96 -5.10 -7.75
N ALA A 108 10.39 -6.25 -7.24
CA ALA A 108 10.83 -6.44 -5.86
C ALA A 108 12.32 -6.81 -5.80
N GLY A 109 13.08 -6.17 -4.90
CA GLY A 109 14.51 -6.44 -4.73
C GLY A 109 15.30 -5.25 -4.17
N HIS A 110 16.60 -5.21 -4.45
CA HIS A 110 17.44 -4.07 -4.11
C HIS A 110 17.42 -2.99 -5.20
N GLY A 111 17.29 -1.73 -4.80
CA GLY A 111 17.50 -0.56 -5.65
C GLY A 111 18.59 0.36 -5.11
N MET A 112 18.98 1.37 -5.89
CA MET A 112 19.83 2.48 -5.43
C MET A 112 19.70 3.73 -6.29
N GLU A 113 20.01 4.89 -5.70
CA GLU A 113 20.20 6.18 -6.36
C GLU A 113 21.68 6.48 -6.53
N MET A 114 22.04 7.07 -7.67
CA MET A 114 23.33 7.73 -7.80
C MET A 114 23.23 8.93 -8.77
N ASN A 115 23.62 10.12 -8.28
CA ASN A 115 23.51 11.39 -8.99
C ASN A 115 22.08 11.70 -9.51
N GLY A 116 21.06 11.39 -8.71
CA GLY A 116 19.66 11.61 -9.04
C GLY A 116 19.03 10.58 -9.99
N LYS A 117 19.77 9.57 -10.44
CA LYS A 117 19.25 8.47 -11.27
C LYS A 117 18.96 7.21 -10.47
N ASN A 118 17.89 6.52 -10.85
CA ASN A 118 17.40 5.31 -10.21
C ASN A 118 17.90 4.06 -10.91
N TYR A 119 18.31 3.08 -10.11
CA TYR A 119 18.85 1.81 -10.57
C TYR A 119 18.23 0.64 -9.80
N LEU A 120 17.78 -0.36 -10.54
CA LEU A 120 17.37 -1.67 -10.03
C LEU A 120 18.58 -2.61 -10.08
N ILE A 121 18.80 -3.40 -9.03
CA ILE A 121 20.03 -4.19 -8.87
C ILE A 121 19.77 -5.66 -9.27
N PRO A 122 20.46 -6.17 -10.31
CA PRO A 122 20.45 -7.59 -10.70
C PRO A 122 21.20 -8.49 -9.71
N THR A 123 20.92 -9.79 -9.72
CA THR A 123 21.51 -10.76 -8.78
C THR A 123 23.02 -10.99 -8.95
N ASP A 124 23.58 -10.71 -10.12
CA ASP A 124 25.00 -10.86 -10.46
C ASP A 124 25.85 -9.59 -10.25
N ALA A 125 25.23 -8.47 -9.85
CA ALA A 125 25.89 -7.20 -9.58
C ALA A 125 26.96 -7.31 -8.47
N ARG A 126 28.13 -6.72 -8.70
CA ARG A 126 29.29 -6.72 -7.79
C ARG A 126 29.66 -5.34 -7.27
N LEU A 127 29.34 -4.30 -8.03
CA LEU A 127 29.28 -2.89 -7.61
C LEU A 127 30.50 -2.39 -6.81
N LYS A 128 31.69 -2.83 -7.24
CA LYS A 128 32.98 -2.56 -6.55
C LYS A 128 33.39 -1.09 -6.53
N SER A 129 32.80 -0.25 -7.38
CA SER A 129 33.01 1.19 -7.40
C SER A 129 31.82 1.91 -8.05
N ASP A 130 31.62 3.17 -7.68
CA ASP A 130 30.55 4.06 -8.16
C ASP A 130 30.48 4.14 -9.69
N ASN A 131 31.63 4.17 -10.36
CA ASN A 131 31.72 4.19 -11.82
C ASN A 131 31.23 2.90 -12.51
N ARG A 132 30.99 1.81 -11.76
CA ARG A 132 30.42 0.56 -12.32
C ARG A 132 28.91 0.47 -12.21
N VAL A 133 28.23 1.33 -11.44
CA VAL A 133 26.77 1.30 -11.26
C VAL A 133 26.04 1.23 -12.60
N GLN A 134 26.32 2.17 -13.50
CA GLN A 134 25.74 2.25 -14.86
C GLN A 134 26.07 1.04 -15.78
N PHE A 135 27.00 0.16 -15.40
CA PHE A 135 27.40 -1.02 -16.17
C PHE A 135 27.00 -2.35 -15.50
N GLU A 136 26.62 -2.32 -14.21
CA GLU A 136 26.26 -3.50 -13.39
C GLU A 136 24.81 -3.47 -12.89
N THR A 137 24.05 -2.42 -13.18
CA THR A 137 22.62 -2.28 -12.83
C THR A 137 21.78 -1.95 -14.05
N VAL A 138 20.45 -1.99 -13.89
CA VAL A 138 19.49 -1.53 -14.90
C VAL A 138 18.88 -0.22 -14.41
N SER A 139 18.86 0.82 -15.24
CA SER A 139 18.24 2.09 -14.85
C SER A 139 16.72 1.98 -14.84
N LEU A 140 16.06 2.73 -13.97
CA LEU A 140 14.60 2.88 -14.03
C LEU A 140 14.17 3.53 -15.35
N ASP A 141 15.01 4.40 -15.92
CA ASP A 141 14.82 4.99 -17.25
C ASP A 141 14.59 3.91 -18.33
N HIS A 142 15.30 2.77 -18.28
CA HIS A 142 15.09 1.66 -19.21
C HIS A 142 13.75 0.93 -18.97
N VAL A 143 13.27 0.88 -17.72
CA VAL A 143 11.95 0.32 -17.38
C VAL A 143 10.83 1.23 -17.88
N MET A 144 11.01 2.55 -17.74
CA MET A 144 10.08 3.57 -18.24
C MET A 144 10.01 3.57 -19.78
N LEU A 145 11.14 3.31 -20.45
CA LEU A 145 11.21 3.09 -21.90
C LEU A 145 10.45 1.81 -22.32
N ALA A 146 10.62 0.71 -21.58
CA ALA A 146 9.95 -0.57 -21.89
C ALA A 146 8.42 -0.55 -21.76
N ILE A 147 7.84 0.48 -21.12
CA ILE A 147 6.37 0.70 -21.07
C ILE A 147 5.89 1.84 -21.98
N GLU A 148 6.79 2.53 -22.70
CA GLU A 148 6.43 3.74 -23.46
C GLU A 148 5.41 3.46 -24.58
N GLY A 149 5.38 2.25 -25.13
CA GLY A 149 4.48 1.84 -26.22
C GLY A 149 3.00 1.64 -25.85
N ALA A 150 2.62 1.68 -24.56
CA ALA A 150 1.22 1.51 -24.15
C ALA A 150 0.36 2.76 -24.43
N LYS A 151 -0.97 2.59 -24.52
CA LYS A 151 -1.90 3.65 -24.94
C LYS A 151 -2.49 4.48 -23.79
N ALA A 152 -2.92 3.85 -22.70
CA ALA A 152 -3.71 4.50 -21.65
C ALA A 152 -2.98 4.61 -20.29
N LEU A 153 -2.59 3.49 -19.69
CA LEU A 153 -1.94 3.45 -18.37
C LEU A 153 -0.58 2.77 -18.43
N LYS A 154 0.42 3.45 -17.85
CA LYS A 154 1.79 2.96 -17.69
C LYS A 154 2.13 2.98 -16.20
N LEU A 155 2.07 1.83 -15.54
CA LEU A 155 2.20 1.73 -14.09
C LEU A 155 3.50 1.00 -13.72
N VAL A 156 4.32 1.62 -12.88
CA VAL A 156 5.52 0.98 -12.30
C VAL A 156 5.37 0.90 -10.78
N LEU A 157 5.48 -0.32 -10.24
CA LEU A 157 5.38 -0.64 -8.82
C LEU A 157 6.75 -1.09 -8.31
N LEU A 158 7.35 -0.30 -7.42
CA LEU A 158 8.72 -0.50 -6.95
C LEU A 158 8.75 -0.88 -5.46
N ASP A 159 8.73 -2.18 -5.20
CA ASP A 159 8.94 -2.77 -3.89
C ASP A 159 10.44 -2.98 -3.60
N ALA A 160 11.18 -1.87 -3.67
CA ALA A 160 12.64 -1.87 -3.62
C ALA A 160 13.17 -0.95 -2.52
N CYS A 161 14.18 -1.43 -1.80
CA CYS A 161 14.93 -0.61 -0.86
C CYS A 161 15.60 0.56 -1.58
N ARG A 162 15.47 1.75 -1.00
CA ARG A 162 16.23 2.96 -1.36
C ARG A 162 17.66 2.94 -0.77
N ASP A 163 18.02 1.97 0.07
CA ASP A 163 19.38 1.83 0.62
C ASP A 163 20.24 0.87 -0.23
N ASN A 164 21.37 1.37 -0.73
CA ASN A 164 22.36 0.60 -1.49
C ASN A 164 23.09 -0.42 -0.58
N PRO A 165 22.91 -1.75 -0.74
CA PRO A 165 23.54 -2.75 0.11
C PRO A 165 25.06 -2.89 -0.12
N PHE A 166 25.59 -2.30 -1.21
CA PHE A 166 27.02 -2.27 -1.52
C PHE A 166 27.74 -1.03 -0.98
N ALA A 167 27.02 -0.08 -0.34
CA ALA A 167 27.58 1.22 0.08
C ALA A 167 28.87 1.12 0.93
N ASN A 168 28.96 0.09 1.78
CA ASN A 168 30.14 -0.15 2.64
C ASN A 168 31.33 -0.83 1.91
N SER A 169 31.11 -1.36 0.71
CA SER A 169 32.11 -2.09 -0.10
C SER A 169 32.50 -1.38 -1.40
N MET A 170 31.68 -0.43 -1.85
CA MET A 170 31.85 0.32 -3.08
C MET A 170 32.92 1.41 -2.90
N LYS A 171 33.97 1.40 -3.73
CA LYS A 171 34.98 2.46 -3.73
C LYS A 171 34.48 3.70 -4.49
N PRO A 172 34.45 4.90 -3.90
CA PRO A 172 34.16 6.13 -4.64
C PRO A 172 35.37 6.50 -5.53
N THR A 173 35.13 6.76 -6.82
CA THR A 173 36.18 7.16 -7.77
C THR A 173 36.29 8.67 -7.97
N LYS A 174 35.28 9.45 -7.57
CA LYS A 174 35.33 10.93 -7.50
C LYS A 174 34.60 11.44 -6.26
N ALA A 175 35.21 12.41 -5.57
CA ALA A 175 34.63 13.02 -4.36
C ALA A 175 33.32 13.80 -4.59
N THR A 176 32.95 14.04 -5.85
CA THR A 176 31.72 14.78 -6.23
C THR A 176 30.52 13.90 -6.54
N ARG A 177 30.64 12.56 -6.43
CA ARG A 177 29.55 11.61 -6.71
C ARG A 177 28.83 11.20 -5.43
N SER A 178 27.67 11.81 -5.18
CA SER A 178 26.81 11.46 -4.05
C SER A 178 26.06 10.15 -4.32
N ILE A 179 26.32 9.15 -3.50
CA ILE A 179 25.46 7.96 -3.34
C ILE A 179 24.49 8.29 -2.20
N SER A 180 23.25 8.61 -2.54
CA SER A 180 22.22 8.91 -1.55
C SER A 180 21.67 7.62 -0.91
N ARG A 181 21.08 7.77 0.28
CA ARG A 181 20.05 6.84 0.74
C ARG A 181 18.76 7.19 0.00
N GLY A 182 18.57 6.57 -1.16
CA GLY A 182 17.61 6.97 -2.16
C GLY A 182 17.39 5.90 -3.22
N LEU A 183 16.16 5.85 -3.71
CA LEU A 183 15.86 6.18 -5.10
C LEU A 183 15.57 7.70 -5.11
N ALA A 184 15.61 8.38 -6.25
CA ALA A 184 15.26 9.79 -6.45
C ALA A 184 13.75 10.01 -6.63
N LYS A 185 13.36 11.27 -6.86
CA LYS A 185 12.14 11.63 -7.59
C LYS A 185 12.31 11.27 -9.07
N VAL A 186 11.22 10.87 -9.73
CA VAL A 186 11.17 10.69 -11.19
C VAL A 186 10.30 11.78 -11.81
N GLU A 187 10.67 12.19 -13.03
CA GLU A 187 9.83 13.00 -13.92
C GLU A 187 9.24 12.07 -14.98
N THR A 188 7.95 12.25 -15.28
CA THR A 188 7.14 11.25 -16.01
C THR A 188 6.37 11.89 -17.15
N ASN A 189 6.27 11.19 -18.28
CA ASN A 189 5.30 11.54 -19.31
C ASN A 189 3.85 11.37 -18.80
N PRO A 190 2.85 12.08 -19.35
CA PRO A 190 1.44 11.89 -19.00
C PRO A 190 0.98 10.44 -19.15
N GLY A 191 0.13 9.96 -18.25
CA GLY A 191 -0.35 8.57 -18.24
C GLY A 191 0.66 7.56 -17.65
N VAL A 192 1.87 8.00 -17.27
CA VAL A 192 2.81 7.20 -16.48
C VAL A 192 2.70 7.54 -15.00
N LEU A 193 2.62 6.50 -14.17
CA LEU A 193 2.63 6.57 -12.71
C LEU A 193 3.66 5.58 -12.14
N VAL A 194 4.50 6.05 -11.22
CA VAL A 194 5.50 5.23 -10.52
C VAL A 194 5.21 5.26 -9.01
N SER A 195 4.62 4.20 -8.47
CA SER A 195 4.42 4.02 -7.03
C SER A 195 5.63 3.31 -6.43
N TYR A 196 6.17 3.87 -5.35
CA TYR A 196 7.28 3.30 -4.59
C TYR A 196 6.79 2.83 -3.23
N ALA A 197 7.31 1.70 -2.76
CA ALA A 197 7.08 1.22 -1.39
C ALA A 197 7.51 2.21 -0.29
N ALA A 198 8.42 3.14 -0.59
CA ALA A 198 8.88 4.17 0.34
C ALA A 198 9.17 5.50 -0.38
N ALA A 199 8.85 6.61 0.29
CA ALA A 199 9.14 7.98 -0.15
C ALA A 199 10.65 8.28 -0.28
N ALA A 200 10.99 9.35 -1.01
CA ALA A 200 12.39 9.75 -1.20
C ALA A 200 13.11 10.04 0.13
N GLY A 201 14.29 9.43 0.31
CA GLY A 201 15.07 9.53 1.54
C GLY A 201 14.68 8.53 2.65
N THR A 202 13.70 7.64 2.42
CA THR A 202 13.28 6.60 3.39
C THR A 202 13.38 5.19 2.80
N THR A 203 13.49 4.19 3.67
CA THR A 203 13.78 2.80 3.30
C THR A 203 12.50 1.96 3.28
N ALA A 204 12.28 1.17 2.22
CA ALA A 204 11.26 0.13 2.21
C ALA A 204 11.68 -1.03 3.13
N LEU A 205 10.75 -1.55 3.93
CA LEU A 205 11.01 -2.70 4.79
C LEU A 205 10.64 -3.99 4.05
N ASP A 206 11.54 -4.98 4.04
CA ASP A 206 11.26 -6.35 3.55
C ASP A 206 10.19 -7.07 4.41
N GLY A 207 9.96 -6.59 5.64
CA GLY A 207 8.93 -7.08 6.57
C GLY A 207 9.40 -8.21 7.47
N ASP A 208 8.44 -8.86 8.13
CA ASP A 208 8.63 -10.09 8.91
C ASP A 208 7.53 -11.14 8.70
N GLY A 209 6.54 -10.84 7.84
CA GLY A 209 5.52 -11.77 7.36
C GLY A 209 5.93 -12.51 6.08
N LYS A 210 4.94 -13.12 5.42
CA LYS A 210 5.08 -13.82 4.13
C LYS A 210 5.49 -12.89 2.98
N HIS A 211 5.14 -11.62 3.12
CA HIS A 211 5.22 -10.57 2.11
C HIS A 211 5.77 -9.26 2.71
N SER A 212 6.31 -8.39 1.87
CA SER A 212 6.63 -7.01 2.28
C SER A 212 5.36 -6.26 2.75
N PRO A 213 5.47 -5.20 3.57
CA PRO A 213 4.32 -4.36 3.93
C PRO A 213 3.62 -3.76 2.71
N TYR A 214 4.37 -3.35 1.68
CA TYR A 214 3.84 -2.70 0.47
C TYR A 214 3.16 -3.71 -0.46
N THR A 215 3.76 -4.87 -0.69
CA THR A 215 3.11 -5.92 -1.48
C THR A 215 1.88 -6.49 -0.77
N GLU A 216 1.91 -6.69 0.54
CA GLU A 216 0.72 -7.15 1.29
C GLU A 216 -0.43 -6.11 1.21
N ALA A 217 -0.10 -4.81 1.30
CA ALA A 217 -1.07 -3.73 1.14
C ALA A 217 -1.62 -3.61 -0.30
N LEU A 218 -0.77 -3.80 -1.33
CA LEU A 218 -1.22 -3.87 -2.72
C LEU A 218 -2.17 -5.06 -2.93
N LEU A 219 -1.79 -6.26 -2.48
CA LEU A 219 -2.60 -7.48 -2.64
C LEU A 219 -3.96 -7.37 -1.93
N ALA A 220 -4.06 -6.60 -0.84
CA ALA A 220 -5.32 -6.32 -0.15
C ALA A 220 -6.29 -5.39 -0.93
N HIS A 221 -5.82 -4.68 -1.97
CA HIS A 221 -6.60 -3.65 -2.66
C HIS A 221 -6.63 -3.77 -4.19
N ILE A 222 -5.63 -4.38 -4.82
CA ILE A 222 -5.49 -4.44 -6.29
C ILE A 222 -6.63 -5.20 -6.98
N GLU A 223 -7.23 -6.18 -6.29
CA GLU A 223 -8.36 -6.96 -6.79
C GLU A 223 -9.75 -6.46 -6.33
N GLN A 224 -9.82 -5.26 -5.72
CA GLN A 224 -11.09 -4.66 -5.28
C GLN A 224 -11.87 -4.07 -6.48
N PRO A 225 -13.08 -4.58 -6.82
CA PRO A 225 -13.88 -4.01 -7.91
C PRO A 225 -14.27 -2.55 -7.64
N GLY A 226 -14.16 -1.70 -8.65
CA GLY A 226 -14.58 -0.29 -8.57
C GLY A 226 -13.71 0.59 -7.67
N LEU A 227 -12.55 0.11 -7.24
CA LEU A 227 -11.57 0.93 -6.53
C LEU A 227 -10.74 1.73 -7.54
N GLU A 228 -10.98 3.05 -7.58
CA GLU A 228 -10.21 3.96 -8.43
C GLU A 228 -8.72 3.98 -8.02
N LEU A 229 -7.84 4.05 -9.01
CA LEU A 229 -6.40 3.81 -8.86
C LEU A 229 -5.69 4.78 -7.90
N SER A 230 -6.07 6.06 -7.87
CA SER A 230 -5.53 7.05 -6.94
C SER A 230 -5.98 6.76 -5.50
N LEU A 231 -7.24 6.34 -5.31
CA LEU A 231 -7.76 5.90 -4.00
C LEU A 231 -7.14 4.56 -3.56
N LEU A 232 -6.80 3.67 -4.49
CA LEU A 232 -6.03 2.45 -4.23
C LEU A 232 -4.67 2.79 -3.62
N PHE A 233 -3.88 3.67 -4.26
CA PHE A 233 -2.56 4.03 -3.72
C PHE A 233 -2.63 4.73 -2.37
N ARG A 234 -3.64 5.58 -2.15
CA ARG A 234 -3.92 6.17 -0.83
C ARG A 234 -4.17 5.10 0.24
N LYS A 235 -5.03 4.11 -0.04
CA LYS A 235 -5.28 2.98 0.88
C LYS A 235 -4.03 2.14 1.13
N VAL A 236 -3.23 1.89 0.11
CA VAL A 236 -1.92 1.22 0.24
C VAL A 236 -0.99 2.01 1.14
N ALA A 237 -0.93 3.34 0.98
CA ALA A 237 -0.12 4.20 1.83
C ALA A 237 -0.59 4.23 3.29
N ASP A 238 -1.90 4.26 3.54
CA ASP A 238 -2.48 4.15 4.89
C ASP A 238 -2.15 2.79 5.54
N ALA A 239 -2.32 1.70 4.80
CA ALA A 239 -2.06 0.34 5.28
C ALA A 239 -0.58 0.09 5.60
N VAL A 240 0.34 0.56 4.75
CA VAL A 240 1.79 0.46 5.00
C VAL A 240 2.22 1.30 6.19
N GLN A 241 1.70 2.53 6.33
CA GLN A 241 1.98 3.36 7.51
C GLN A 241 1.48 2.69 8.80
N ALA A 242 0.26 2.15 8.80
CA ALA A 242 -0.29 1.42 9.94
C ALA A 242 0.53 0.17 10.29
N LYS A 243 0.90 -0.65 9.31
CA LYS A 243 1.68 -1.88 9.51
C LYS A 243 3.13 -1.64 9.94
N THR A 244 3.70 -0.46 9.65
CA THR A 244 5.12 -0.14 9.92
C THR A 244 5.33 0.85 11.07
N ASP A 245 4.30 1.15 11.87
CA ASP A 245 4.34 2.16 12.93
C ASP A 245 4.74 3.56 12.41
N GLY A 246 4.38 3.89 11.15
CA GLY A 246 4.76 5.12 10.47
C GLY A 246 6.23 5.18 10.02
N ARG A 247 6.98 4.07 10.06
CA ARG A 247 8.39 4.02 9.60
C ARG A 247 8.54 3.99 8.08
N GLN A 248 7.49 3.62 7.36
CA GLN A 248 7.45 3.54 5.90
C GLN A 248 6.16 4.19 5.38
N THR A 249 6.30 5.08 4.41
CA THR A 249 5.18 5.70 3.68
C THR A 249 5.45 5.55 2.19
N PRO A 250 4.62 4.80 1.45
CA PRO A 250 4.63 4.75 -0.02
C PRO A 250 4.47 6.13 -0.65
N PHE A 251 4.90 6.28 -1.91
CA PHE A 251 4.79 7.55 -2.62
C PHE A 251 4.76 7.39 -4.14
N GLU A 252 3.81 8.07 -4.77
CA GLU A 252 3.57 8.06 -6.21
C GLU A 252 4.25 9.25 -6.91
N TYR A 253 4.85 9.00 -8.07
CA TYR A 253 5.37 10.03 -8.96
C TYR A 253 4.68 9.95 -10.32
N GLY A 254 4.22 11.10 -10.78
CA GLY A 254 3.59 11.30 -12.08
C GLY A 254 2.15 11.81 -11.96
N ARG A 255 1.40 11.73 -13.07
CA ARG A 255 -0.01 12.15 -13.13
C ARG A 255 -0.79 11.22 -14.04
N LEU A 256 -1.84 10.63 -13.46
CA LEU A 256 -2.92 10.00 -14.21
C LEU A 256 -3.73 11.08 -14.98
N PRO A 257 -4.42 10.72 -16.07
CA PRO A 257 -5.38 11.60 -16.72
C PRO A 257 -6.57 11.92 -15.80
N GLY A 258 -7.35 12.96 -16.14
CA GLY A 258 -8.54 13.39 -15.39
C GLY A 258 -9.77 12.49 -15.54
N VAL A 259 -9.60 11.16 -15.62
CA VAL A 259 -10.66 10.16 -15.72
C VAL A 259 -10.42 9.06 -14.68
N SER A 260 -11.49 8.48 -14.12
CA SER A 260 -11.35 7.34 -13.21
C SER A 260 -10.71 6.15 -13.93
N ILE A 261 -9.67 5.58 -13.32
CA ILE A 261 -9.01 4.37 -13.81
C ILE A 261 -9.23 3.25 -12.80
N TYR A 262 -9.64 2.08 -13.27
CA TYR A 262 -9.89 0.90 -12.45
C TYR A 262 -9.01 -0.28 -12.91
N LEU A 263 -8.26 -0.88 -11.99
CA LEU A 263 -7.58 -2.16 -12.28
C LEU A 263 -8.58 -3.32 -12.35
N LYS A 264 -9.72 -3.17 -11.67
CA LYS A 264 -10.88 -4.05 -11.76
C LYS A 264 -12.13 -3.18 -11.81
N GLU A 265 -12.84 -3.22 -12.94
CA GLU A 265 -14.07 -2.44 -13.11
C GLU A 265 -15.05 -2.66 -11.94
N PRO A 266 -15.86 -1.64 -11.57
CA PRO A 266 -16.95 -1.87 -10.65
C PRO A 266 -17.83 -2.97 -11.23
N VAL A 267 -18.10 -4.01 -10.42
CA VAL A 267 -19.15 -4.98 -10.78
C VAL A 267 -20.42 -4.17 -10.94
N ALA A 268 -20.92 -4.08 -12.17
CA ALA A 268 -22.15 -3.38 -12.46
C ALA A 268 -23.25 -4.01 -11.61
N VAL A 269 -23.65 -3.31 -10.56
CA VAL A 269 -24.82 -3.67 -9.78
C VAL A 269 -25.95 -3.59 -10.79
N VAL A 270 -26.49 -4.76 -11.18
CA VAL A 270 -27.72 -4.83 -11.96
C VAL A 270 -28.79 -4.29 -11.03
N GLU A 271 -29.00 -2.97 -11.13
CA GLU A 271 -29.96 -2.24 -10.31
C GLU A 271 -31.32 -2.87 -10.61
N LYS A 272 -31.78 -3.69 -9.66
CA LYS A 272 -33.00 -4.50 -9.77
C LYS A 272 -34.10 -3.54 -10.25
N PRO A 273 -34.62 -3.74 -11.48
CA PRO A 273 -35.04 -2.65 -12.35
C PRO A 273 -35.92 -1.67 -11.57
N ALA A 274 -35.43 -0.43 -11.47
CA ALA A 274 -36.00 0.59 -10.60
C ALA A 274 -37.52 0.61 -10.77
N VAL A 275 -38.23 0.35 -9.66
CA VAL A 275 -39.69 0.21 -9.68
C VAL A 275 -40.24 1.48 -10.31
N ALA A 276 -40.89 1.32 -11.48
CA ALA A 276 -41.33 2.43 -12.32
C ALA A 276 -42.05 3.47 -11.47
N PRO A 277 -41.74 4.78 -11.64
CA PRO A 277 -41.93 5.80 -10.63
C PRO A 277 -43.33 5.71 -10.05
N VAL A 278 -43.38 5.23 -8.80
CA VAL A 278 -44.65 4.92 -8.12
C VAL A 278 -45.42 6.22 -8.03
N THR A 279 -46.47 6.34 -8.85
CA THR A 279 -47.45 7.42 -8.74
C THR A 279 -47.83 7.54 -7.28
N ILE A 280 -47.76 8.73 -6.70
CA ILE A 280 -48.06 8.93 -5.27
C ILE A 280 -49.57 8.75 -5.08
N ILE A 281 -49.97 7.49 -4.95
CA ILE A 281 -51.20 7.10 -4.29
C ILE A 281 -50.99 7.53 -2.83
N ASN A 282 -51.82 8.45 -2.36
CA ASN A 282 -51.88 8.79 -0.95
C ASN A 282 -52.52 7.62 -0.19
N ASP A 283 -51.74 6.55 0.00
CA ASP A 283 -52.10 5.41 0.83
C ASP A 283 -52.07 5.84 2.30
N PRO A 284 -53.22 5.93 2.99
CA PRO A 284 -53.27 6.34 4.40
C PRO A 284 -52.59 5.33 5.33
N CYS A 285 -52.30 4.11 4.84
CA CYS A 285 -51.68 3.05 5.62
C CYS A 285 -50.16 2.94 5.43
N ARG A 286 -49.56 3.76 4.55
CA ARG A 286 -48.13 3.74 4.20
C ARG A 286 -47.20 3.68 5.41
N ASP A 287 -47.44 4.57 6.37
CA ASP A 287 -46.54 4.79 7.51
C ASP A 287 -47.00 4.05 8.78
N ALA A 288 -48.14 3.34 8.72
CA ALA A 288 -48.72 2.61 9.86
C ALA A 288 -47.74 1.60 10.47
N ALA A 289 -46.98 0.88 9.64
CA ALA A 289 -45.99 -0.10 10.11
C ALA A 289 -44.81 0.55 10.85
N GLN A 290 -44.37 1.74 10.43
CA GLN A 290 -43.29 2.48 11.10
C GLN A 290 -43.78 3.09 12.42
N HIS A 291 -44.99 3.66 12.43
CA HIS A 291 -45.60 4.15 13.66
C HIS A 291 -45.87 3.02 14.66
N TRP A 292 -46.28 1.83 14.20
CA TRP A 292 -46.45 0.67 15.08
C TRP A 292 -45.14 0.25 15.76
N ALA A 293 -44.05 0.09 14.99
CA ALA A 293 -42.74 -0.31 15.50
C ALA A 293 -42.17 0.66 16.55
N ALA A 294 -42.51 1.96 16.47
CA ALA A 294 -42.12 2.96 17.46
C ALA A 294 -42.85 2.81 18.82
N ILE A 295 -44.04 2.19 18.84
CA ILE A 295 -44.91 2.16 20.03
C ILE A 295 -45.15 0.76 20.62
N GLU A 296 -44.95 -0.32 19.85
CA GLU A 296 -45.42 -1.67 20.25
C GLU A 296 -44.85 -2.16 21.60
N ASN A 297 -43.61 -1.79 21.89
CA ASN A 297 -42.89 -2.14 23.12
C ASN A 297 -43.14 -1.14 24.28
N GLN A 298 -43.95 -0.11 24.07
CA GLN A 298 -44.24 0.92 25.09
C GLN A 298 -45.37 0.49 26.02
N ASN A 299 -45.37 1.04 27.24
CA ASN A 299 -46.38 0.78 28.27
C ASN A 299 -47.21 2.04 28.57
N ASN A 300 -47.72 2.68 27.52
CA ASN A 300 -48.46 3.95 27.57
C ASN A 300 -49.68 3.88 26.64
N SER A 301 -50.89 3.95 27.20
CA SER A 301 -52.15 3.86 26.45
C SER A 301 -52.31 4.94 25.38
N ALA A 302 -51.83 6.17 25.65
CA ALA A 302 -52.00 7.32 24.75
C ALA A 302 -51.33 7.11 23.39
N LEU A 303 -50.25 6.32 23.31
CA LEU A 303 -49.56 6.00 22.06
C LEU A 303 -50.37 5.04 21.18
N PHE A 304 -51.08 4.09 21.79
CA PHE A 304 -51.97 3.17 21.07
C PHE A 304 -53.26 3.88 20.64
N GLU A 305 -53.79 4.78 21.47
CA GLU A 305 -54.91 5.67 21.11
C GLU A 305 -54.56 6.60 19.94
N ASP A 306 -53.32 7.09 19.87
CA ASP A 306 -52.83 7.93 18.78
C ASP A 306 -52.68 7.15 17.46
N HIS A 307 -52.07 5.97 17.52
CA HIS A 307 -51.97 5.07 16.38
C HIS A 307 -53.35 4.64 15.84
N LEU A 308 -54.32 4.34 16.71
CA LEU A 308 -55.70 4.05 16.31
C LEU A 308 -56.39 5.25 15.66
N ARG A 309 -56.07 6.48 16.08
CA ARG A 309 -56.63 7.71 15.51
C ARG A 309 -56.07 8.01 14.11
N GLN A 310 -54.80 7.69 13.88
CA GLN A 310 -54.12 7.92 12.60
C GLN A 310 -54.32 6.77 11.60
N PHE A 311 -54.34 5.52 12.06
CA PHE A 311 -54.26 4.31 11.23
C PHE A 311 -55.37 3.28 11.54
N GLY A 312 -56.50 3.69 12.12
CA GLY A 312 -57.56 2.78 12.59
C GLY A 312 -58.21 1.86 11.54
N SER A 313 -58.04 2.14 10.25
CA SER A 313 -58.48 1.30 9.12
C SER A 313 -57.37 0.42 8.51
N CYS A 314 -56.16 0.47 9.06
CA CYS A 314 -54.95 -0.12 8.49
C CYS A 314 -54.50 -1.39 9.23
N ALA A 315 -53.37 -1.97 8.77
CA ALA A 315 -52.65 -2.99 9.52
C ALA A 315 -52.32 -2.51 10.95
N PHE A 316 -52.13 -3.46 11.86
CA PHE A 316 -51.84 -3.25 13.29
C PHE A 316 -52.95 -2.62 14.14
N ALA A 317 -53.97 -1.94 13.56
CA ALA A 317 -55.07 -1.34 14.32
C ALA A 317 -55.76 -2.32 15.30
N ALA A 318 -56.09 -3.54 14.87
CA ALA A 318 -56.68 -4.55 15.75
C ALA A 318 -55.77 -4.98 16.92
N ILE A 319 -54.44 -4.93 16.71
CA ILE A 319 -53.42 -5.28 17.71
C ILE A 319 -53.23 -4.11 18.68
N ALA A 320 -53.23 -2.87 18.16
CA ALA A 320 -53.21 -1.65 18.95
C ALA A 320 -54.44 -1.55 19.87
N GLN A 321 -55.62 -1.92 19.38
CA GLN A 321 -56.85 -1.98 20.19
C GLN A 321 -56.70 -3.01 21.33
N ALA A 322 -56.30 -4.25 21.02
CA ALA A 322 -56.10 -5.28 22.04
C ALA A 322 -55.03 -4.89 23.08
N ARG A 323 -53.96 -4.21 22.66
CA ARG A 323 -52.91 -3.68 23.55
C ARG A 323 -53.42 -2.52 24.41
N LEU A 324 -54.22 -1.62 23.83
CA LEU A 324 -54.88 -0.54 24.55
C LEU A 324 -55.86 -1.05 25.61
N ASP A 325 -56.67 -2.05 25.28
CA ASP A 325 -57.60 -2.68 26.23
C ASP A 325 -56.86 -3.39 27.36
N THR A 326 -55.72 -4.04 27.06
CA THR A 326 -54.83 -4.63 28.07
C THR A 326 -54.26 -3.56 29.02
N LEU A 327 -53.92 -2.38 28.51
CA LEU A 327 -53.39 -1.26 29.31
C LEU A 327 -54.47 -0.48 30.07
N ARG A 328 -55.75 -0.61 29.68
CA ARG A 328 -56.90 0.05 30.32
C ARG A 328 -57.60 -0.83 31.37
N GLN A 329 -57.33 -2.14 31.42
CA GLN A 329 -57.84 -2.98 32.50
C GLN A 329 -57.23 -2.56 33.84
N PRO A 330 -58.04 -2.27 34.88
CA PRO A 330 -57.51 -1.98 36.21
C PRO A 330 -56.82 -3.24 36.75
N LYS A 331 -55.62 -3.07 37.30
CA LYS A 331 -54.77 -4.15 37.81
C LYS A 331 -55.42 -4.85 39.01
N THR A 332 -56.22 -5.88 38.75
CA THR A 332 -56.84 -6.73 39.78
C THR A 332 -55.79 -7.66 40.40
N GLU A 333 -55.32 -7.30 41.60
CA GLU A 333 -54.38 -8.12 42.36
C GLU A 333 -55.12 -9.36 42.93
N PRO A 334 -54.55 -10.58 42.81
CA PRO A 334 -55.09 -11.75 43.48
C PRO A 334 -55.03 -11.58 45.00
N VAL A 335 -56.14 -11.87 45.69
CA VAL A 335 -56.24 -11.76 47.15
C VAL A 335 -55.31 -12.77 47.82
N ALA A 336 -54.42 -12.27 48.68
CA ALA A 336 -53.68 -13.08 49.63
C ALA A 336 -54.43 -13.14 50.97
N GLU A 337 -54.49 -14.31 51.59
CA GLU A 337 -55.27 -14.50 52.83
C GLU A 337 -54.60 -13.93 54.08
N THR A 338 -55.46 -13.51 55.01
CA THR A 338 -55.19 -12.76 56.23
C THR A 338 -54.23 -13.42 57.22
N GLN A 339 -53.24 -12.66 57.71
CA GLN A 339 -53.11 -12.49 59.16
C GLN A 339 -52.50 -11.15 59.60
N THR A 340 -53.05 -10.65 60.71
CA THR A 340 -52.85 -9.30 61.24
C THR A 340 -51.77 -9.27 62.32
N GLN A 341 -50.97 -8.20 62.38
CA GLN A 341 -51.05 -7.23 63.48
C GLN A 341 -50.16 -5.99 63.27
N LYS A 342 -50.58 -4.90 63.92
CA LYS A 342 -49.96 -3.59 64.11
C LYS A 342 -50.03 -3.31 65.63
N PRO A 343 -49.38 -2.29 66.22
CA PRO A 343 -48.27 -1.44 65.76
C PRO A 343 -47.10 -1.44 66.77
N VAL A 344 -46.10 -0.55 66.60
CA VAL A 344 -45.81 0.55 67.55
C VAL A 344 -44.75 1.48 66.93
N ASP A 345 -44.81 2.77 67.28
CA ASP A 345 -43.91 3.85 66.84
C ASP A 345 -43.07 4.32 68.04
N THR A 346 -41.79 4.69 67.81
CA THR A 346 -41.11 5.87 68.41
C THR A 346 -39.70 6.05 67.82
N GLN A 347 -39.54 7.15 67.08
CA GLN A 347 -38.38 8.06 66.91
C GLN A 347 -37.05 7.78 67.67
N GLN A 348 -35.90 8.03 67.01
CA GLN A 348 -34.98 9.19 67.20
C GLN A 348 -33.72 9.08 66.25
N ILE A 349 -33.33 10.14 65.51
CA ILE A 349 -32.14 11.06 65.70
C ILE A 349 -30.77 10.31 65.59
N GLU A 350 -29.73 10.69 64.80
CA GLU A 350 -29.13 11.97 64.33
C GLU A 350 -28.40 11.75 62.96
N ILE A 351 -28.52 12.51 61.85
CA ILE A 351 -28.01 13.86 61.41
C ILE A 351 -26.48 13.96 61.07
N ALA A 352 -26.17 14.70 59.98
CA ALA A 352 -24.85 15.17 59.43
C ALA A 352 -24.05 14.16 58.56
N ALA A 353 -23.35 14.52 57.46
CA ALA A 353 -23.09 15.77 56.70
C ALA A 353 -22.38 15.41 55.34
N LEU A 354 -22.19 16.21 54.27
CA LEU A 354 -22.64 17.55 53.78
C LEU A 354 -22.34 17.68 52.25
N ASP A 355 -22.86 18.75 51.60
CA ASP A 355 -22.51 19.44 50.33
C ASP A 355 -21.87 18.74 49.10
N PRO A 356 -22.37 19.09 47.89
CA PRO A 356 -21.54 19.87 46.96
C PRO A 356 -22.27 21.07 46.29
N LYS A 357 -21.51 21.94 45.61
CA LYS A 357 -22.00 23.07 44.77
C LYS A 357 -21.33 23.12 43.40
N VAL A 358 -22.01 23.69 42.40
CA VAL A 358 -21.59 24.90 41.62
C VAL A 358 -22.62 25.17 40.51
N ASP A 359 -22.92 26.44 40.28
CA ASP A 359 -24.01 26.94 39.43
C ASP A 359 -23.66 27.13 37.93
N VAL A 360 -24.68 27.38 37.10
CA VAL A 360 -24.58 27.73 35.67
C VAL A 360 -25.44 28.97 35.39
N PRO A 361 -24.92 29.98 34.66
CA PRO A 361 -25.74 31.02 34.05
C PRO A 361 -25.56 31.15 32.52
N THR A 362 -26.68 31.18 31.80
CA THR A 362 -26.80 31.59 30.39
C THR A 362 -26.93 33.12 30.29
N ILE A 363 -26.48 33.75 29.19
CA ILE A 363 -26.86 35.14 28.80
C ILE A 363 -26.85 35.28 27.26
N SER A 364 -27.56 36.31 26.76
CA SER A 364 -28.02 36.44 25.36
C SER A 364 -27.37 37.58 24.57
N THR A 365 -27.67 37.63 23.26
CA THR A 365 -27.69 38.82 22.37
C THR A 365 -28.56 39.96 22.94
N PRO A 366 -28.45 41.25 22.52
CA PRO A 366 -28.07 41.77 21.18
C PRO A 366 -26.93 42.84 21.27
N ASP A 367 -26.65 43.83 20.39
CA ASP A 367 -27.41 44.67 19.43
C ASP A 367 -26.57 45.13 18.21
N ASN A 368 -27.19 45.86 17.28
CA ASN A 368 -26.63 46.31 16.00
C ASN A 368 -26.92 47.81 15.77
N ASP A 369 -25.90 48.64 15.48
CA ASP A 369 -26.08 50.08 15.20
C ASP A 369 -24.99 50.65 14.26
N THR A 370 -25.25 51.76 13.55
CA THR A 370 -24.54 52.12 12.29
C THR A 370 -24.16 53.60 12.15
N ALA A 371 -22.87 53.94 11.91
CA ALA A 371 -22.46 55.24 11.35
C ALA A 371 -21.02 55.35 10.75
N ASN A 372 -20.92 55.10 9.43
CA ASN A 372 -20.25 55.93 8.40
C ASN A 372 -18.75 56.35 8.38
N ALA A 373 -18.24 56.49 7.14
CA ALA A 373 -17.03 57.15 6.64
C ALA A 373 -15.64 56.52 6.93
N ALA A 374 -14.66 56.50 6.01
CA ALA A 374 -14.60 57.03 4.63
C ALA A 374 -13.92 56.04 3.66
N VAL A 375 -14.08 56.27 2.34
CA VAL A 375 -13.59 55.39 1.26
C VAL A 375 -12.25 55.86 0.70
N ALA A 376 -11.36 54.90 0.41
CA ALA A 376 -10.30 55.02 -0.58
C ALA A 376 -10.19 53.68 -1.35
N ASP A 377 -10.02 53.72 -2.66
CA ASP A 377 -10.06 52.54 -3.51
C ASP A 377 -8.85 51.61 -3.34
N GLU A 378 -9.08 50.37 -2.93
CA GLU A 378 -8.26 49.25 -3.37
C GLU A 378 -9.10 47.97 -3.61
N LYS A 379 -8.75 47.24 -4.66
CA LYS A 379 -9.59 46.19 -5.26
C LYS A 379 -9.34 44.83 -4.57
N PRO A 380 -10.37 44.15 -4.03
CA PRO A 380 -10.15 42.93 -3.25
C PRO A 380 -9.69 41.76 -4.12
N THR A 381 -8.57 41.15 -3.74
CA THR A 381 -8.10 39.86 -4.26
C THR A 381 -8.41 38.75 -3.24
N GLN A 382 -9.23 37.78 -3.65
CA GLN A 382 -9.57 36.60 -2.84
C GLN A 382 -8.58 35.48 -3.16
N ASP A 383 -7.71 35.12 -2.20
CA ASP A 383 -6.88 33.89 -2.22
C ASP A 383 -6.19 33.60 -0.87
N LYS A 384 -5.83 34.64 -0.10
CA LYS A 384 -4.96 34.55 1.10
C LYS A 384 -5.29 33.50 2.18
N PRO A 385 -6.55 33.18 2.56
CA PRO A 385 -6.82 32.38 3.76
C PRO A 385 -6.17 31.00 3.83
N ALA A 386 -5.86 30.38 2.68
CA ALA A 386 -5.20 29.08 2.63
C ALA A 386 -3.68 29.15 2.88
N GLU A 387 -3.02 30.23 2.44
CA GLU A 387 -1.56 30.38 2.55
C GLU A 387 -1.14 30.67 4.00
N ASP A 388 -1.89 31.56 4.69
CA ASP A 388 -1.68 31.88 6.10
C ASP A 388 -1.83 30.64 7.00
N MET A 389 -2.81 29.76 6.72
CA MET A 389 -3.00 28.51 7.45
C MET A 389 -1.85 27.51 7.27
N VAL A 390 -1.27 27.41 6.07
CA VAL A 390 -0.09 26.57 5.80
C VAL A 390 1.16 27.13 6.49
N ALA A 391 1.31 28.45 6.55
CA ALA A 391 2.38 29.12 7.29
C ALA A 391 2.28 28.88 8.81
N LEU A 392 1.09 29.08 9.39
CA LEU A 392 0.80 28.79 10.80
C LEU A 392 1.09 27.31 11.15
N THR A 393 0.62 26.39 10.32
CA THR A 393 0.83 24.95 10.49
C THR A 393 2.32 24.58 10.50
N ARG A 394 3.11 25.16 9.59
CA ARG A 394 4.56 24.94 9.53
C ARG A 394 5.25 25.47 10.79
N GLY A 395 4.91 26.68 11.24
CA GLY A 395 5.45 27.27 12.47
C GLY A 395 5.21 26.39 13.70
N LEU A 396 3.99 25.84 13.85
CA LEU A 396 3.66 24.91 14.93
C LEU A 396 4.53 23.65 14.90
N GLN A 397 4.72 23.05 13.72
CA GLN A 397 5.54 21.85 13.55
C GLN A 397 7.03 22.10 13.84
N GLU A 398 7.57 23.26 13.44
CA GLU A 398 8.96 23.65 13.71
C GLU A 398 9.20 23.85 15.21
N GLU A 399 8.27 24.53 15.90
CA GLU A 399 8.36 24.80 17.32
C GLU A 399 8.13 23.53 18.17
N LEU A 400 7.19 22.65 17.79
CA LEU A 400 7.03 21.32 18.40
C LEU A 400 8.28 20.46 18.28
N ARG A 401 9.02 20.58 17.16
CA ARG A 401 10.32 19.93 16.96
C ARG A 401 11.42 20.58 17.82
N ARG A 402 11.41 21.92 17.98
CA ARG A 402 12.35 22.64 18.86
C ARG A 402 12.25 22.19 20.31
N VAL A 403 11.04 22.05 20.86
CA VAL A 403 10.81 21.56 22.23
C VAL A 403 10.92 20.03 22.37
N GLY A 404 11.24 19.31 21.28
CA GLY A 404 11.49 17.86 21.25
C GLY A 404 10.24 16.96 21.21
N CYS A 405 9.05 17.54 20.99
CA CYS A 405 7.77 16.83 21.04
C CYS A 405 7.34 16.25 19.68
N ALA A 406 7.82 16.81 18.57
CA ALA A 406 7.63 16.30 17.21
C ALA A 406 8.92 15.72 16.59
N PHE A 407 8.74 14.80 15.64
CA PHE A 407 9.77 14.23 14.77
C PHE A 407 9.37 14.45 13.30
N GLY A 408 10.35 14.45 12.38
CA GLY A 408 10.12 14.68 10.95
C GLY A 408 10.45 16.11 10.50
N LYS A 409 9.90 16.50 9.35
CA LYS A 409 10.01 17.85 8.77
C LYS A 409 8.70 18.62 9.01
N ALA A 410 8.76 19.95 8.99
CA ALA A 410 7.57 20.77 8.97
C ALA A 410 7.06 20.93 7.52
N ASP A 411 6.11 20.09 7.14
CA ASP A 411 5.50 20.09 5.81
C ASP A 411 4.43 21.18 5.63
N GLY A 412 3.75 21.58 6.71
CA GLY A 412 2.58 22.46 6.68
C GLY A 412 1.24 21.71 6.61
N ILE A 413 1.21 20.41 6.93
CA ILE A 413 0.00 19.58 6.95
C ILE A 413 -0.40 19.24 8.40
N TRP A 414 -1.58 19.70 8.85
CA TRP A 414 -2.07 19.40 10.21
C TRP A 414 -2.70 18.00 10.27
N GLY A 415 -1.86 16.97 10.29
CA GLY A 415 -2.26 15.57 10.42
C GLY A 415 -2.11 15.02 11.84
N PRO A 416 -2.56 13.77 12.08
CA PRO A 416 -2.54 13.12 13.41
C PRO A 416 -1.17 13.07 14.11
N GLN A 417 -0.06 13.20 13.38
CA GLN A 417 1.28 13.32 13.98
C GLN A 417 1.48 14.69 14.66
N SER A 418 1.07 15.79 14.02
CA SER A 418 1.13 17.13 14.60
C SER A 418 0.18 17.27 15.79
N GLN A 419 -1.03 16.70 15.67
CA GLN A 419 -2.00 16.63 16.77
C GLN A 419 -1.41 15.90 17.99
N LYS A 420 -0.87 14.69 17.82
CA LYS A 420 -0.24 13.91 18.91
C LYS A 420 1.02 14.58 19.49
N ALA A 421 1.77 15.33 18.69
CA ALA A 421 2.92 16.09 19.17
C ALA A 421 2.49 17.28 20.06
N LEU A 422 1.43 18.01 19.66
CA LEU A 422 0.85 19.09 20.47
C LEU A 422 0.17 18.55 21.73
N GLU A 423 -0.57 17.45 21.62
CA GLU A 423 -1.15 16.72 22.75
C GLU A 423 -0.06 16.32 23.76
N ARG A 424 1.08 15.80 23.27
CA ARG A 424 2.23 15.46 24.11
C ARG A 424 2.81 16.70 24.79
N PHE A 425 3.03 17.79 24.06
CA PHE A 425 3.49 19.06 24.65
C PHE A 425 2.54 19.57 25.73
N GLY A 426 1.22 19.49 25.52
CA GLY A 426 0.20 19.81 26.52
C GLY A 426 0.33 18.96 27.78
N ARG A 427 0.47 17.63 27.65
CA ARG A 427 0.68 16.73 28.81
C ARG A 427 1.95 17.04 29.59
N GLU A 428 3.08 17.22 28.91
CA GLU A 428 4.38 17.45 29.56
C GLU A 428 4.46 18.84 30.21
N THR A 429 3.80 19.86 29.63
CA THR A 429 3.66 21.21 30.23
C THR A 429 2.49 21.37 31.19
N LYS A 430 1.63 20.34 31.33
CA LYS A 430 0.38 20.34 32.11
C LYS A 430 -0.62 21.43 31.67
N LYS A 431 -0.69 21.71 30.37
CA LYS A 431 -1.62 22.68 29.77
C LYS A 431 -2.68 21.97 28.95
N SER A 432 -3.93 22.41 29.08
CA SER A 432 -4.99 22.05 28.13
C SER A 432 -4.78 22.85 26.85
N ILE A 433 -4.82 22.20 25.70
CA ILE A 433 -4.60 22.79 24.38
C ILE A 433 -5.53 22.05 23.40
N ASP A 434 -6.27 22.77 22.55
CA ASP A 434 -6.95 22.10 21.43
C ASP A 434 -5.91 21.53 20.45
N THR A 435 -6.15 20.31 20.00
CA THR A 435 -5.31 19.62 19.01
C THR A 435 -6.03 19.41 17.69
N GLY A 436 -7.33 19.71 17.60
CA GLY A 436 -8.13 19.55 16.40
C GLY A 436 -7.56 20.34 15.23
N THR A 437 -7.23 21.63 15.46
CA THR A 437 -6.83 22.58 14.41
C THR A 437 -5.54 23.35 14.75
N PRO A 438 -4.81 23.89 13.74
CA PRO A 438 -3.73 24.84 13.97
C PRO A 438 -4.27 26.13 14.61
N SER A 439 -3.71 26.57 15.74
CA SER A 439 -4.05 27.87 16.34
C SER A 439 -2.81 28.72 16.64
N GLN A 440 -2.95 30.04 16.46
CA GLN A 440 -1.90 31.02 16.77
C GLN A 440 -1.54 30.99 18.26
N GLU A 441 -2.54 30.79 19.13
CA GLU A 441 -2.35 30.64 20.57
C GLU A 441 -1.40 29.48 20.90
N SER A 442 -1.58 28.32 20.26
CA SER A 442 -0.70 27.16 20.42
C SER A 442 0.73 27.45 19.96
N LEU A 443 0.89 28.25 18.91
CA LEU A 443 2.19 28.62 18.36
C LEU A 443 2.96 29.53 19.32
N ASP A 444 2.30 30.54 19.89
CA ASP A 444 2.94 31.47 20.82
C ASP A 444 3.15 30.82 22.21
N LEU A 445 2.32 29.85 22.59
CA LEU A 445 2.53 28.99 23.75
C LEU A 445 3.78 28.09 23.62
N LEU A 446 4.07 27.61 22.41
CA LEU A 446 5.28 26.86 22.11
C LEU A 446 6.51 27.79 22.10
N LYS A 447 6.46 28.92 21.37
CA LYS A 447 7.55 29.92 21.30
C LYS A 447 7.98 30.44 22.66
N SER A 448 7.02 30.71 23.55
CA SER A 448 7.28 31.16 24.92
C SER A 448 7.91 30.07 25.83
N THR A 449 7.95 28.82 25.38
CA THR A 449 8.53 27.71 26.14
C THR A 449 10.00 27.46 25.76
N THR A 450 10.89 27.61 26.74
CA THR A 450 12.35 27.50 26.58
C THR A 450 12.88 26.08 26.81
N GLY A 451 13.98 25.73 26.14
CA GLY A 451 14.62 24.41 26.27
C GLY A 451 13.89 23.27 25.54
N LYS A 452 14.21 22.03 25.92
CA LYS A 452 13.48 20.82 25.52
C LYS A 452 12.48 20.45 26.61
N VAL A 453 11.26 20.16 26.22
CA VAL A 453 10.15 19.75 27.11
C VAL A 453 9.98 18.24 27.07
N CYS A 454 9.89 17.68 25.87
CA CYS A 454 9.65 16.26 25.67
C CYS A 454 10.96 15.47 25.68
N ALA A 455 11.05 14.44 26.54
CA ALA A 455 12.13 13.47 26.50
C ALA A 455 12.13 12.67 25.18
N PRO A 456 13.29 12.28 24.62
CA PRO A 456 13.34 11.45 23.42
C PRO A 456 12.80 10.04 23.73
N VAL A 457 11.94 9.53 22.85
CA VAL A 457 11.40 8.17 22.95
C VAL A 457 12.35 7.23 22.21
N CYS A 458 13.04 6.37 22.95
CA CYS A 458 14.00 5.43 22.40
C CYS A 458 13.32 4.21 21.77
N SER A 459 13.95 3.56 20.79
CA SER A 459 13.40 2.33 20.21
C SER A 459 13.41 1.19 21.23
N VAL A 460 12.64 0.12 20.99
CA VAL A 460 12.57 -1.03 21.93
C VAL A 460 13.92 -1.69 22.21
N ARG A 461 14.90 -1.54 21.29
CA ARG A 461 16.27 -2.05 21.41
C ARG A 461 17.25 -1.08 22.06
N GLU A 462 16.80 0.12 22.39
CA GLU A 462 17.57 1.17 23.04
C GLU A 462 16.98 1.49 24.42
N GLU A 463 17.74 2.22 25.22
CA GLU A 463 17.35 2.73 26.52
C GLU A 463 17.86 4.17 26.67
N LEU A 464 17.18 4.95 27.51
CA LEU A 464 17.53 6.33 27.75
C LEU A 464 18.63 6.38 28.83
N ARG A 465 19.86 6.72 28.44
CA ARG A 465 20.96 7.05 29.37
C ARG A 465 21.37 8.49 29.13
N ASP A 466 21.47 9.28 30.20
CA ASP A 466 21.96 10.67 30.17
C ASP A 466 21.24 11.58 29.13
N GLY A 467 19.94 11.34 28.91
CA GLY A 467 19.12 12.07 27.94
C GLY A 467 19.29 11.65 26.48
N VAL A 468 20.07 10.60 26.20
CA VAL A 468 20.35 10.05 24.86
C VAL A 468 19.88 8.60 24.77
N CYS A 469 19.35 8.20 23.62
CA CYS A 469 19.02 6.81 23.35
C CYS A 469 20.28 6.02 22.98
N VAL A 470 20.60 5.01 23.76
CA VAL A 470 21.77 4.13 23.55
C VAL A 470 21.33 2.67 23.46
N ALA A 471 22.05 1.85 22.69
CA ALA A 471 21.68 0.45 22.49
C ALA A 471 21.75 -0.37 23.79
N LYS A 472 20.70 -1.14 24.09
CA LYS A 472 20.65 -2.06 25.24
C LYS A 472 21.71 -3.15 25.09
N THR A 473 22.54 -3.31 26.12
CA THR A 473 23.56 -4.38 26.20
C THR A 473 23.04 -5.60 26.96
N CYS A 474 23.34 -6.81 26.48
CA CYS A 474 23.01 -8.06 27.16
C CYS A 474 24.20 -8.65 27.92
N ALA A 475 23.92 -9.53 28.89
CA ALA A 475 24.94 -10.31 29.58
C ALA A 475 25.67 -11.28 28.63
N ALA A 476 26.87 -11.72 29.02
CA ALA A 476 27.66 -12.66 28.25
C ALA A 476 26.89 -13.96 27.96
N GLY A 477 26.89 -14.42 26.70
CA GLY A 477 26.12 -15.58 26.25
C GLY A 477 24.67 -15.28 25.81
N GLN A 478 24.21 -14.04 25.98
CA GLN A 478 22.88 -13.60 25.54
C GLN A 478 22.97 -12.53 24.44
N VAL A 479 21.97 -12.52 23.55
CA VAL A 479 21.82 -11.54 22.47
C VAL A 479 20.50 -10.79 22.60
N LEU A 480 20.50 -9.51 22.23
CA LEU A 480 19.28 -8.68 22.28
C LEU A 480 18.33 -9.11 21.15
N SER A 481 17.17 -9.68 21.49
CA SER A 481 16.13 -10.09 20.55
C SER A 481 15.45 -8.90 19.84
N LYS A 482 14.68 -9.17 18.78
CA LYS A 482 13.92 -8.12 18.05
C LYS A 482 12.98 -7.32 18.96
N LYS A 483 12.47 -7.92 20.05
CA LYS A 483 11.59 -7.25 21.05
C LYS A 483 12.34 -6.49 22.16
N GLY A 484 13.67 -6.36 22.07
CA GLY A 484 14.47 -5.65 23.09
C GLY A 484 14.74 -6.45 24.37
N GLN A 485 14.45 -7.76 24.38
CA GLN A 485 14.71 -8.68 25.49
C GLN A 485 15.99 -9.48 25.23
N CYS A 486 16.86 -9.68 26.23
CA CYS A 486 18.02 -10.55 26.11
C CYS A 486 17.62 -12.03 26.10
N VAL A 487 18.16 -12.80 25.15
CA VAL A 487 17.85 -14.24 24.97
C VAL A 487 19.12 -15.04 24.70
N GLU A 488 19.16 -16.30 25.15
CA GLU A 488 20.32 -17.18 25.01
C GLU A 488 20.50 -17.70 23.56
N THR A 489 21.74 -17.76 23.09
CA THR A 489 22.07 -18.30 21.78
C THR A 489 22.11 -19.82 21.78
N LYS A 490 20.98 -20.47 21.45
CA LYS A 490 20.93 -21.93 21.26
C LYS A 490 21.81 -22.37 20.10
N SER A 491 22.90 -23.08 20.41
CA SER A 491 23.79 -23.69 19.43
C SER A 491 23.11 -24.88 18.72
N LYS A 492 23.41 -25.07 17.43
CA LYS A 492 22.88 -26.16 16.61
C LYS A 492 23.91 -27.31 16.60
N PRO A 493 23.53 -28.58 16.86
CA PRO A 493 24.49 -29.67 16.98
C PRO A 493 25.13 -30.02 15.64
N THR A 494 26.46 -30.19 15.65
CA THR A 494 27.27 -30.57 14.49
C THR A 494 27.02 -32.02 14.06
N GLN A 495 26.74 -32.25 12.77
CA GLN A 495 26.67 -33.61 12.24
C GLN A 495 28.07 -34.24 12.14
N THR A 496 28.26 -35.40 12.77
CA THR A 496 29.51 -36.19 12.70
C THR A 496 29.53 -37.13 11.50
N THR A 497 30.58 -37.04 10.69
CA THR A 497 30.81 -37.91 9.53
C THR A 497 31.26 -39.31 9.95
N LYS A 498 30.42 -40.33 9.69
CA LYS A 498 30.81 -41.74 9.92
C LYS A 498 31.78 -42.22 8.83
N ARG A 499 33.02 -42.53 9.22
CA ARG A 499 33.94 -43.36 8.40
C ARG A 499 33.31 -44.75 8.19
N ARG A 500 33.25 -45.21 6.94
CA ARG A 500 32.92 -46.60 6.60
C ARG A 500 34.19 -47.44 6.69
N VAL A 501 34.27 -48.32 7.70
CA VAL A 501 35.28 -49.38 7.73
C VAL A 501 34.83 -50.48 6.78
N VAL A 502 35.71 -50.92 5.89
CA VAL A 502 35.56 -52.18 5.14
C VAL A 502 36.32 -53.25 5.91
N ARG A 503 35.72 -54.43 6.03
CA ARG A 503 36.25 -55.56 6.78
C ARG A 503 36.63 -56.65 5.79
N GLU A 504 37.90 -57.06 5.82
CA GLU A 504 38.33 -58.31 5.20
C GLU A 504 37.90 -59.48 6.09
N ASP A 505 37.32 -60.49 5.46
CA ASP A 505 37.26 -61.88 5.90
C ASP A 505 37.29 -62.70 4.59
N ALA A 506 38.06 -63.79 4.52
CA ALA A 506 38.49 -64.43 3.26
C ALA A 506 37.95 -65.86 3.08
N GLU A 507 38.06 -66.43 1.87
CA GLU A 507 38.51 -67.83 1.64
C GLU A 507 38.75 -68.19 0.14
N VAL A 508 39.86 -68.91 -0.13
CA VAL A 508 39.99 -70.13 -0.98
C VAL A 508 39.22 -70.17 -2.34
N SER A 509 39.83 -70.31 -3.54
CA SER A 509 40.87 -71.29 -3.93
C SER A 509 41.56 -71.06 -5.30
N GLN A 510 42.84 -71.46 -5.36
CA GLN A 510 43.61 -72.09 -6.45
C GLN A 510 43.24 -71.92 -7.96
N ALA A 511 44.17 -71.32 -8.72
CA ALA A 511 44.64 -71.81 -10.03
C ALA A 511 46.09 -71.34 -10.31
N ARG A 512 46.84 -71.99 -11.22
CA ARG A 512 48.27 -71.69 -11.52
C ARG A 512 48.53 -71.43 -13.01
N ARG A 513 49.70 -70.81 -13.30
CA ARG A 513 50.38 -70.54 -14.62
C ARG A 513 50.11 -69.13 -15.16
N ARG A 514 51.07 -68.38 -15.74
CA ARG A 514 52.57 -68.39 -15.71
C ARG A 514 53.02 -66.99 -16.24
N PRO A 515 54.24 -66.46 -15.93
CA PRO A 515 54.61 -65.09 -16.28
C PRO A 515 55.35 -64.95 -17.62
N VAL A 516 55.30 -63.74 -18.19
CA VAL A 516 56.15 -63.20 -19.28
C VAL A 516 56.46 -61.74 -18.84
N VAL A 517 57.62 -61.50 -18.23
CA VAL A 517 58.88 -61.00 -18.84
C VAL A 517 58.84 -59.51 -19.19
N VAL A 518 59.89 -58.81 -18.76
CA VAL A 518 60.15 -57.37 -18.95
C VAL A 518 61.25 -57.21 -20.00
N GLU A 519 61.20 -56.14 -20.80
CA GLU A 519 62.35 -55.68 -21.57
C GLU A 519 62.38 -54.14 -21.66
N GLU A 520 63.58 -53.56 -21.77
CA GLU A 520 63.90 -52.14 -21.55
C GLU A 520 64.99 -51.71 -22.54
N GLU A 521 64.78 -50.62 -23.29
CA GLU A 521 65.83 -49.87 -24.02
C GLU A 521 65.34 -48.45 -24.40
N VAL A 522 66.05 -47.76 -25.29
CA VAL A 522 66.52 -46.40 -24.94
C VAL A 522 66.53 -45.42 -26.14
N ARG A 523 67.23 -44.29 -26.00
CA ARG A 523 67.16 -43.10 -26.89
C ARG A 523 68.18 -43.13 -28.02
N PRO A 524 67.92 -42.34 -29.07
CA PRO A 524 68.78 -41.16 -29.37
C PRO A 524 67.96 -39.91 -29.82
N VAL A 525 68.44 -38.68 -30.06
CA VAL A 525 69.49 -37.75 -29.54
C VAL A 525 69.54 -36.53 -30.51
N ARG A 526 69.19 -35.31 -30.05
CA ARG A 526 69.53 -33.94 -30.61
C ARG A 526 69.12 -33.64 -32.10
N ARG A 527 69.14 -32.40 -32.65
CA ARG A 527 69.69 -31.06 -32.26
C ARG A 527 68.83 -29.88 -32.84
N HIS A 528 69.18 -28.62 -32.50
CA HIS A 528 68.50 -27.34 -32.80
C HIS A 528 68.43 -26.87 -34.28
N ARG A 529 67.46 -25.96 -34.57
CA ARG A 529 67.66 -24.59 -35.13
C ARG A 529 66.40 -23.73 -34.84
N GLU A 530 66.49 -22.55 -34.22
CA GLU A 530 66.89 -21.19 -34.69
C GLU A 530 65.77 -20.42 -35.43
N THR A 531 65.42 -19.23 -34.90
CA THR A 531 64.59 -18.18 -35.54
C THR A 531 65.50 -17.16 -36.26
N PRO A 532 64.93 -16.24 -37.08
CA PRO A 532 64.79 -14.88 -36.55
C PRO A 532 63.58 -14.07 -37.09
N SER A 533 63.41 -12.89 -36.49
CA SER A 533 62.50 -11.81 -36.86
C SER A 533 62.80 -11.18 -38.23
N PHE A 534 61.79 -10.53 -38.84
CA PHE A 534 62.00 -9.40 -39.74
C PHE A 534 61.12 -8.21 -39.30
N ASN A 535 61.58 -6.97 -39.56
CA ASN A 535 61.09 -5.77 -38.88
C ASN A 535 61.06 -4.53 -39.80
N GLY A 536 60.15 -3.59 -39.50
CA GLY A 536 60.07 -2.25 -40.10
C GLY A 536 59.20 -2.14 -41.36
N SER A 537 58.78 -0.95 -41.79
CA SER A 537 58.89 0.38 -41.14
C SER A 537 57.96 1.39 -41.84
N ARG A 538 57.39 2.34 -41.08
CA ARG A 538 56.88 3.70 -41.46
C ARG A 538 56.27 3.94 -42.86
N ASP A 539 55.09 4.59 -42.92
CA ASP A 539 55.00 6.05 -43.16
C ASP A 539 53.53 6.59 -43.15
N ASN A 540 53.34 7.89 -43.40
CA ASN A 540 52.09 8.65 -43.22
C ASN A 540 51.09 8.61 -44.40
N CYS A 541 49.78 8.65 -44.09
CA CYS A 541 48.68 9.46 -44.68
C CYS A 541 47.36 8.98 -44.04
N MET A 542 46.40 9.78 -43.53
CA MET A 542 45.82 11.11 -43.84
C MET A 542 44.71 11.08 -44.92
N THR A 543 43.64 11.85 -44.68
CA THR A 543 42.40 12.10 -45.48
C THR A 543 41.30 11.00 -45.61
N ALA A 544 40.20 11.20 -44.86
CA ALA A 544 38.82 11.54 -45.28
C ALA A 544 37.99 10.73 -46.33
N PHE A 545 36.67 11.01 -46.32
CA PHE A 545 35.51 10.45 -47.07
C PHE A 545 34.97 9.10 -46.54
N MET A 546 33.70 8.96 -46.13
CA MET A 546 32.37 9.35 -46.66
C MET A 546 31.96 8.62 -47.96
N CYS A 547 31.03 7.69 -47.81
CA CYS A 547 30.08 7.24 -48.83
C CYS A 547 28.76 6.92 -48.11
N ASP A 548 27.70 7.65 -48.42
CA ASP A 548 26.31 7.19 -48.21
C ASP A 548 25.93 6.20 -49.32
N ASN A 549 25.04 5.25 -49.02
CA ASN A 549 24.03 4.74 -49.96
C ASN A 549 22.96 3.90 -49.22
#